data_AF-A0A972W8K6-F1
#
_entry.id   AF-A0A972W8K6-F1
#
_cell.length_a   1.000
_cell.length_b   1.000
_cell.length_c   1.000
_cell.angle_alpha   90.00
_cell.angle_beta   90.00
_cell.angle_gamma   90.00
#
_symmetry.space_group_name_H-M   'P 1'
#
loop_
_entity.id
_entity.type
_entity.pdbx_description
1 polymer ?
#
loop_
_entity_poly.entity_id
_entity_poly.type
_entity_poly.pdbx_seq_one_letter_code
_entity_poly.pdbx_strand_id
1 'polypeptide(L)'
;MYTRIATVGLAALLGACSYVSEYEKAVYDLEPTYCYKSIGTVACYKEPFHRDEKRLVNYFGPHPSRYDKPETLEATPIAAPEMINYWVKDAEPIPRPAPTGKVSDMPWLDPAVAKTQAEHREFLRLSANPGGTRVLLSKMGIGPNGQVSRKAAQPVSQPITQPAPNTQLKPPVVEVEVEVN
;
A
#
# COMPACT_ATOMS: atom_id res chain seq x y z
N MET A 1 -23.49 26.07 61.72
CA MET A 1 -22.43 26.59 60.81
C MET A 1 -21.76 25.49 60.00
N TYR A 2 -21.43 24.33 60.56
CA TYR A 2 -20.81 23.20 59.83
C TYR A 2 -21.61 22.66 58.63
N THR A 3 -22.94 22.62 58.73
CA THR A 3 -23.81 22.11 57.64
C THR A 3 -23.74 22.94 56.37
N ARG A 4 -23.49 24.25 56.45
CA ARG A 4 -23.37 25.12 55.27
C ARG A 4 -21.98 25.04 54.61
N ILE A 5 -20.94 24.73 55.40
CA ILE A 5 -19.59 24.52 54.87
C ILE A 5 -19.52 23.20 54.11
N ALA A 6 -20.16 22.15 54.65
CA ALA A 6 -20.22 20.83 54.01
C ALA A 6 -20.93 20.85 52.65
N THR A 7 -22.03 21.61 52.52
CA THR A 7 -22.78 21.69 51.25
C THR A 7 -22.02 22.44 50.16
N VAL A 8 -21.28 23.50 50.51
CA VAL A 8 -20.48 24.27 49.54
C VAL A 8 -19.25 23.47 49.08
N GLY A 9 -18.60 22.74 50.00
CA GLY A 9 -17.47 21.87 49.66
C GLY A 9 -17.86 20.72 48.72
N LEU A 10 -19.03 20.10 48.95
CA LEU A 10 -19.54 19.02 48.08
C LEU A 10 -19.87 19.53 46.67
N ALA A 11 -20.51 20.71 46.56
CA ALA A 11 -20.85 21.31 45.27
C ALA A 11 -19.59 21.69 44.45
N ALA A 12 -18.55 22.21 45.11
CA ALA A 12 -17.29 22.53 44.46
C ALA A 12 -16.53 21.30 43.95
N LEU A 13 -16.56 20.19 44.71
CA LEU A 13 -15.95 18.92 44.30
C LEU A 13 -16.67 18.28 43.10
N LEU A 14 -18.01 18.34 43.06
CA LEU A 14 -18.79 17.80 41.95
C LEU A 14 -18.66 18.66 40.67
N GLY A 15 -18.49 19.98 40.79
CA GLY A 15 -18.29 20.87 39.65
C GLY A 15 -16.93 20.73 38.95
N ALA A 16 -15.92 20.16 39.63
CA ALA A 16 -14.57 20.00 39.08
C ALA A 16 -14.42 18.80 38.13
N CYS A 17 -15.37 17.87 38.11
CA CYS A 17 -15.26 16.62 37.33
C CYS A 17 -15.93 16.66 35.95
N SER A 18 -16.59 17.76 35.56
CA SER A 18 -17.32 17.85 34.29
C SER A 18 -16.85 19.00 33.40
N TYR A 19 -15.56 19.34 33.44
CA TYR A 19 -15.03 20.37 32.55
C TYR A 19 -14.92 19.84 31.11
N VAL A 20 -15.94 20.14 30.32
CA VAL A 20 -15.91 19.99 28.85
C VAL A 20 -15.34 21.29 28.29
N SER A 21 -14.28 21.21 27.49
CA SER A 21 -13.67 22.41 26.92
C SER A 21 -14.67 23.13 25.99
N GLU A 22 -14.65 24.46 25.98
CA GLU A 22 -15.50 25.26 25.07
C GLU A 22 -15.23 24.93 23.59
N TYR A 23 -14.01 24.47 23.26
CA TYR A 23 -13.67 23.96 21.93
C TYR A 23 -14.42 22.67 21.60
N GLU A 24 -14.44 21.71 22.53
CA GLU A 24 -15.21 20.48 22.33
C GLU A 24 -16.70 20.81 22.10
N LYS A 25 -17.28 21.71 22.92
CA LYS A 25 -18.67 22.19 22.78
C LYS A 25 -18.99 22.71 21.37
N ALA A 26 -18.09 23.48 20.78
CA ALA A 26 -18.30 24.06 19.44
C ALA A 26 -18.15 23.04 18.30
N VAL A 27 -17.51 21.90 18.55
CA VAL A 27 -17.15 20.90 17.53
C VAL A 27 -17.92 19.59 17.70
N TYR A 28 -18.77 19.45 18.73
CA TYR A 28 -19.58 18.22 18.95
C TYR A 28 -20.54 17.91 17.81
N ASP A 29 -21.00 18.90 17.04
CA ASP A 29 -21.95 18.69 15.94
C ASP A 29 -21.26 18.21 14.64
N LEU A 30 -19.91 18.23 14.58
CA LEU A 30 -19.14 17.78 13.43
C LEU A 30 -18.68 16.32 13.60
N GLU A 31 -18.51 15.61 12.48
CA GLU A 31 -17.94 14.27 12.51
C GLU A 31 -16.53 14.30 13.13
N PRO A 32 -16.26 13.46 14.15
CA PRO A 32 -14.97 13.46 14.82
C PRO A 32 -13.89 13.05 13.84
N THR A 33 -12.78 13.79 13.85
CA THR A 33 -11.67 13.58 12.91
C THR A 33 -10.34 13.70 13.65
N TYR A 34 -9.54 12.63 13.61
CA TYR A 34 -8.25 12.52 14.27
C TYR A 34 -7.14 12.45 13.23
N CYS A 35 -6.26 13.46 13.20
CA CYS A 35 -5.23 13.60 12.18
C CYS A 35 -3.84 13.30 12.75
N TYR A 36 -3.12 12.37 12.12
CA TYR A 36 -1.82 11.86 12.56
C TYR A 36 -0.73 12.13 11.53
N LYS A 37 0.50 12.34 12.01
CA LYS A 37 1.68 12.51 11.18
C LYS A 37 2.14 11.15 10.63
N SER A 38 2.05 10.97 9.32
CA SER A 38 2.64 9.83 8.60
C SER A 38 4.03 10.18 8.02
N ILE A 39 4.66 9.23 7.32
CA ILE A 39 6.01 9.39 6.75
C ILE A 39 6.05 10.47 5.66
N GLY A 40 4.94 10.74 4.97
CA GLY A 40 4.88 11.73 3.89
C GLY A 40 3.68 12.68 3.91
N THR A 41 2.64 12.38 4.68
CA THR A 41 1.37 13.16 4.70
C THR A 41 0.72 13.15 6.08
N VAL A 42 -0.33 13.95 6.27
CA VAL A 42 -1.22 13.82 7.44
C VAL A 42 -2.35 12.87 7.06
N ALA A 43 -2.56 11.82 7.85
CA ALA A 43 -3.66 10.88 7.66
C ALA A 43 -4.74 11.15 8.72
N CYS A 44 -5.97 11.34 8.29
CA CYS A 44 -7.10 11.64 9.17
C CYS A 44 -8.09 10.47 9.21
N TYR A 45 -8.55 10.13 10.41
CA TYR A 45 -9.45 9.01 10.67
C TYR A 45 -10.67 9.47 11.46
N LYS A 46 -11.79 8.77 11.31
CA LYS A 46 -13.00 9.04 12.10
C LYS A 46 -12.89 8.61 13.56
N GLU A 47 -12.09 7.57 13.81
CA GLU A 47 -11.83 7.01 15.13
C GLU A 47 -10.36 7.22 15.52
N PRO A 48 -10.06 7.35 16.82
CA PRO A 48 -8.69 7.55 17.26
C PRO A 48 -7.87 6.28 17.07
N PHE A 49 -6.73 6.41 16.40
CA PHE A 49 -5.79 5.31 16.22
C PHE A 49 -4.80 5.26 17.40
N HIS A 50 -5.10 4.42 18.39
CA HIS A 50 -4.34 4.32 19.63
C HIS A 50 -2.85 3.96 19.46
N ARG A 51 -2.50 3.28 18.37
CA ARG A 51 -1.10 2.95 18.04
C ARG A 51 -0.25 4.20 17.79
N ASP A 52 -0.84 5.24 17.21
CA ASP A 52 -0.13 6.44 16.78
C ASP A 52 -0.45 7.68 17.64
N GLU A 53 -0.91 7.50 18.89
CA GLU A 53 -1.22 8.60 19.82
C GLU A 53 -0.11 9.66 19.93
N LYS A 54 1.16 9.24 19.89
CA LYS A 54 2.33 10.13 19.96
C LYS A 54 2.55 10.99 18.72
N ARG A 55 1.83 10.70 17.63
CA ARG A 55 1.92 11.37 16.32
C ARG A 55 0.67 12.16 16.00
N LEU A 56 -0.25 12.33 16.96
CA LEU A 56 -1.45 13.13 16.78
C LEU A 56 -1.05 14.60 16.56
N VAL A 57 -1.48 15.15 15.43
CA VAL A 57 -1.23 16.54 15.04
C VAL A 57 -2.39 17.42 15.49
N ASN A 58 -3.61 16.98 15.20
CA ASN A 58 -4.84 17.67 15.57
C ASN A 58 -6.00 16.68 15.71
N TYR A 59 -7.02 17.05 16.47
CA TYR A 59 -8.28 16.32 16.55
C TYR A 59 -9.47 17.28 16.59
N PHE A 60 -10.56 16.86 15.98
CA PHE A 60 -11.87 17.51 16.04
C PHE A 60 -12.81 16.57 16.78
N GLY A 61 -13.46 17.05 17.85
CA GLY A 61 -14.36 16.25 18.69
C GLY A 61 -13.75 15.86 20.04
N PRO A 62 -14.22 14.77 20.68
CA PRO A 62 -13.77 14.39 22.01
C PRO A 62 -12.30 13.94 22.00
N HIS A 63 -11.55 14.30 23.04
CA HIS A 63 -10.14 13.92 23.17
C HIS A 63 -9.94 12.39 23.05
N PRO A 64 -8.92 11.91 22.31
CA PRO A 64 -8.72 10.48 22.05
C PRO A 64 -8.49 9.63 23.31
N SER A 65 -8.10 10.24 24.43
CA SER A 65 -7.96 9.53 25.72
C SER A 65 -9.29 9.10 26.35
N ARG A 66 -10.43 9.55 25.83
CA ARG A 66 -11.75 9.08 26.28
C ARG A 66 -12.12 7.71 25.73
N TYR A 67 -11.43 7.25 24.70
CA TYR A 67 -11.67 5.96 24.07
C TYR A 67 -10.83 4.88 24.73
N ASP A 68 -11.42 3.69 24.89
CA ASP A 68 -10.73 2.55 25.47
C ASP A 68 -9.62 2.08 24.54
N LYS A 69 -8.40 2.02 25.09
CA LYS A 69 -7.27 1.47 24.36
C LYS A 69 -7.53 -0.02 24.14
N PRO A 70 -7.29 -0.55 22.93
CA PRO A 70 -7.43 -1.97 22.69
C PRO A 70 -6.53 -2.73 23.67
N GLU A 71 -7.04 -3.84 24.19
CA GLU A 71 -6.29 -4.71 25.09
C GLU A 71 -4.96 -5.08 24.42
N THR A 72 -3.86 -4.87 25.13
CA THR A 72 -2.55 -5.23 24.60
C THR A 72 -2.50 -6.74 24.57
N LEU A 73 -2.42 -7.32 23.36
CA LEU A 73 -2.27 -8.77 23.21
C LEU A 73 -1.10 -9.22 24.10
N GLU A 74 -1.38 -10.19 24.97
CA GLU A 74 -0.36 -10.78 25.82
C GLU A 74 0.81 -11.21 24.91
N ALA A 75 2.01 -10.70 25.21
CA ALA A 75 3.16 -10.97 24.37
C ALA A 75 3.32 -12.49 24.29
N THR A 76 3.19 -13.05 23.08
CA THR A 76 3.47 -14.47 22.87
C THR A 76 4.87 -14.72 23.43
N PRO A 77 5.04 -15.69 24.32
CA PRO A 77 6.36 -15.98 24.86
C PRO A 77 7.27 -16.26 23.68
N ILE A 78 8.26 -15.38 23.48
CA ILE A 78 9.29 -15.56 22.45
C ILE A 78 10.17 -16.69 22.96
N ALA A 79 9.75 -17.93 22.72
CA ALA A 79 10.59 -19.08 22.95
C ALA A 79 11.71 -19.04 21.91
N ALA A 80 12.96 -19.06 22.38
CA ALA A 80 14.07 -19.31 21.48
C ALA A 80 13.85 -20.67 20.81
N PRO A 81 14.18 -20.82 19.52
CA PRO A 81 14.21 -22.14 18.90
C PRO A 81 15.18 -23.04 19.67
N GLU A 82 14.90 -24.34 19.69
CA GLU A 82 15.80 -25.32 20.29
C GLU A 82 17.21 -25.17 19.72
N MET A 83 18.23 -25.27 20.56
CA MET A 83 19.61 -25.19 20.08
C MET A 83 19.91 -26.41 19.20
N ILE A 84 20.11 -26.16 17.90
CA ILE A 84 20.50 -27.20 16.95
C ILE A 84 22.03 -27.31 17.00
N ASN A 85 22.55 -28.47 17.39
CA ASN A 85 24.00 -28.71 17.54
C ASN A 85 24.73 -29.02 16.22
N TYR A 86 24.04 -28.95 15.09
CA TYR A 86 24.61 -29.24 13.79
C TYR A 86 24.22 -28.16 12.79
N TRP A 87 25.17 -27.82 11.92
CA TRP A 87 24.94 -26.93 10.79
C TRP A 87 24.76 -27.79 9.55
N VAL A 88 23.62 -27.67 8.88
CA VAL A 88 23.45 -28.23 7.53
C VAL A 88 24.10 -27.25 6.58
N LYS A 89 25.24 -27.64 5.99
CA LYS A 89 25.84 -26.86 4.92
C LYS A 89 24.96 -27.07 3.68
N ASP A 90 24.39 -25.99 3.15
CA ASP A 90 23.75 -26.05 1.85
C ASP A 90 24.75 -26.61 0.82
N ALA A 91 24.26 -27.42 -0.11
CA ALA A 91 25.10 -27.96 -1.17
C ALA A 91 25.78 -26.79 -1.89
N GLU A 92 27.11 -26.85 -2.03
CA GLU A 92 27.87 -25.81 -2.72
C GLU A 92 27.31 -25.66 -4.14
N PRO A 93 27.09 -24.42 -4.61
CA PRO A 93 26.56 -24.21 -5.94
C PRO A 93 27.54 -24.81 -6.96
N ILE A 94 27.05 -25.71 -7.82
CA ILE A 94 27.86 -26.27 -8.90
C ILE A 94 28.40 -25.11 -9.76
N PRO A 95 29.71 -24.99 -9.97
CA PRO A 95 30.28 -23.91 -10.75
C PRO A 95 29.69 -23.94 -12.16
N ARG A 96 29.00 -22.86 -12.53
CA ARG A 96 28.44 -22.65 -13.87
C ARG A 96 29.41 -21.77 -14.67
N PRO A 97 29.55 -22.00 -15.99
CA PRO A 97 30.32 -21.09 -16.83
C PRO A 97 29.73 -19.68 -16.77
N ALA A 98 30.59 -18.67 -16.90
CA ALA A 98 30.15 -17.28 -16.95
C ALA A 98 29.17 -17.07 -18.12
N PRO A 99 28.06 -16.34 -17.93
CA PRO A 99 27.08 -16.11 -18.98
C PRO A 99 27.72 -15.34 -20.14
N THR A 100 27.63 -15.88 -21.36
CA THR A 100 28.29 -15.34 -22.56
C THR A 100 27.55 -14.15 -23.19
N GLY A 101 26.67 -13.50 -22.44
CA GLY A 101 25.83 -12.39 -22.90
C GLY A 101 24.57 -12.82 -23.66
N LYS A 102 24.33 -14.13 -23.86
CA LYS A 102 23.03 -14.62 -24.32
C LYS A 102 22.03 -14.65 -23.18
N VAL A 103 20.84 -14.12 -23.40
CA VAL A 103 19.79 -14.02 -22.38
C VAL A 103 19.29 -15.41 -21.94
N SER A 104 19.45 -16.42 -22.80
CA SER A 104 19.21 -17.84 -22.48
C SER A 104 20.16 -18.42 -21.44
N ASP A 105 21.31 -17.78 -21.23
CA ASP A 105 22.36 -18.27 -20.33
C ASP A 105 22.22 -17.64 -18.92
N MET A 106 21.20 -16.79 -18.70
CA MET A 106 20.94 -16.12 -17.43
C MET A 106 19.93 -16.90 -16.58
N PRO A 107 20.34 -17.60 -15.50
CA PRO A 107 19.46 -18.50 -14.75
C PRO A 107 18.40 -17.81 -13.89
N TRP A 108 18.52 -16.50 -13.64
CA TRP A 108 17.55 -15.72 -12.87
C TRP A 108 16.50 -15.02 -13.74
N LEU A 109 16.63 -15.14 -15.07
CA LEU A 109 15.72 -14.51 -16.01
C LEU A 109 14.77 -15.56 -16.57
N ASP A 110 13.47 -15.36 -16.38
CA ASP A 110 12.47 -16.21 -17.02
C ASP A 110 12.62 -16.08 -18.56
N PRO A 111 12.84 -17.17 -19.30
CA PRO A 111 13.00 -17.14 -20.75
C PRO A 111 11.80 -16.50 -21.47
N ALA A 112 10.60 -16.49 -20.87
CA ALA A 112 9.44 -15.79 -21.40
C ALA A 112 9.62 -14.26 -21.29
N VAL A 113 10.06 -13.77 -20.13
CA VAL A 113 10.30 -12.32 -19.88
C VAL A 113 11.49 -11.80 -20.69
N ALA A 114 12.51 -12.64 -20.90
CA ALA A 114 13.64 -12.36 -21.77
C ALA A 114 13.22 -12.09 -23.22
N LYS A 115 12.34 -12.95 -23.77
CA LYS A 115 11.83 -12.83 -25.14
C LYS A 115 10.99 -11.57 -25.33
N THR A 116 10.09 -11.28 -24.39
CA THR A 116 9.24 -10.08 -24.48
C THR A 116 10.06 -8.79 -24.45
N GLN A 117 11.10 -8.71 -23.62
CA GLN A 117 12.00 -7.55 -23.62
C GLN A 117 12.80 -7.41 -24.93
N ALA A 118 13.25 -8.53 -25.51
CA ALA A 118 13.97 -8.52 -26.78
C ALA A 118 13.06 -8.08 -27.94
N GLU A 119 11.84 -8.61 -28.01
CA GLU A 119 10.82 -8.21 -28.99
C GLU A 119 10.43 -6.74 -28.84
N HIS A 120 10.28 -6.25 -27.60
CA HIS A 120 9.98 -4.85 -27.33
C HIS A 120 11.10 -3.91 -27.80
N ARG A 121 12.37 -4.30 -27.56
CA ARG A 121 13.53 -3.54 -28.07
C ARG A 121 13.59 -3.55 -29.60
N GLU A 122 13.30 -4.68 -30.23
CA GLU A 122 13.24 -4.76 -31.70
C GLU A 122 12.12 -3.88 -32.26
N PHE A 123 10.94 -3.91 -31.64
CA PHE A 123 9.81 -3.04 -31.99
C PHE A 123 10.21 -1.57 -31.91
N LEU A 124 10.79 -1.12 -30.79
CA LEU A 124 11.25 0.27 -30.62
C LEU A 124 12.29 0.67 -31.67
N ARG A 125 13.22 -0.23 -31.99
CA ARG A 125 14.25 0.01 -33.02
C ARG A 125 13.63 0.16 -34.41
N LEU A 126 12.63 -0.66 -34.74
CA LEU A 126 11.95 -0.63 -36.03
C LEU A 126 10.96 0.54 -36.12
N SER A 127 10.31 0.96 -35.04
CA SER A 127 9.40 2.10 -35.04
C SER A 127 10.12 3.45 -35.09
N ALA A 128 11.40 3.50 -34.73
CA ALA A 128 12.16 4.76 -34.63
C ALA A 128 12.52 5.41 -35.97
N ASN A 129 12.49 4.68 -37.09
CA ASN A 129 12.81 5.23 -38.41
C ASN A 129 11.81 4.78 -39.49
N PRO A 130 11.53 5.63 -40.51
CA PRO A 130 10.52 5.33 -41.52
C PRO A 130 10.86 4.09 -42.36
N GLY A 131 12.15 3.77 -42.52
CA GLY A 131 12.60 2.53 -43.15
C GLY A 131 12.29 1.29 -42.30
N GLY A 132 12.48 1.35 -40.98
CA GLY A 132 12.16 0.28 -40.04
C GLY A 132 10.65 0.08 -39.90
N THR A 133 9.86 1.15 -39.94
CA THR A 133 8.38 1.06 -39.87
C THR A 133 7.84 0.24 -41.04
N ARG A 134 8.40 0.39 -42.24
CA ARG A 134 8.01 -0.43 -43.41
C ARG A 134 8.31 -1.92 -43.21
N VAL A 135 9.45 -2.23 -42.59
CA VAL A 135 9.82 -3.62 -42.25
C VAL A 135 8.91 -4.18 -41.17
N LEU A 136 8.57 -3.37 -40.16
CA LEU A 136 7.64 -3.75 -39.10
C LEU A 136 6.24 -4.02 -39.64
N LEU A 137 5.71 -3.13 -40.48
CA LEU A 137 4.42 -3.29 -41.15
C LEU A 137 4.40 -4.54 -42.03
N SER A 138 5.48 -4.78 -42.79
CA SER A 138 5.64 -6.01 -43.58
C SER A 138 5.62 -7.27 -42.71
N LYS A 139 6.32 -7.26 -41.56
CA LYS A 139 6.26 -8.35 -40.57
C LYS A 139 4.85 -8.57 -40.01
N MET A 140 4.07 -7.50 -39.86
CA MET A 140 2.66 -7.55 -39.46
C MET A 140 1.71 -7.93 -40.61
N GLY A 141 2.23 -8.22 -41.80
CA GLY A 141 1.44 -8.56 -42.99
C GLY A 141 0.74 -7.37 -43.65
N ILE A 142 1.14 -6.15 -43.31
CA ILE A 142 0.64 -4.88 -43.86
C ILE A 142 1.57 -4.46 -45.00
N GLY A 143 1.07 -4.55 -46.23
CA GLY A 143 1.79 -4.14 -47.43
C GLY A 143 2.03 -2.62 -47.50
N PRO A 144 2.90 -2.16 -48.42
CA PRO A 144 3.28 -0.74 -48.55
C PRO A 144 2.10 0.21 -48.84
N ASN A 145 0.99 -0.34 -49.36
CA ASN A 145 -0.25 0.40 -49.67
C ASN A 145 -1.35 0.16 -48.61
N GLY A 146 -1.01 -0.34 -47.42
CA GLY A 146 -1.97 -0.62 -46.34
C GLY A 146 -2.81 -1.88 -46.53
N GLN A 147 -2.47 -2.74 -47.51
CA GLN A 147 -3.20 -3.99 -47.74
C GLN A 147 -2.75 -5.07 -46.75
N VAL A 148 -3.69 -5.63 -45.98
CA VAL A 148 -3.43 -6.74 -45.06
C VAL A 148 -3.49 -8.06 -45.81
N SER A 149 -2.39 -8.80 -45.85
CA SER A 149 -2.35 -10.12 -46.49
C SER A 149 -3.09 -11.16 -45.64
N ARG A 150 -4.23 -11.65 -46.15
CA ARG A 150 -5.12 -12.62 -45.47
C ARG A 150 -4.46 -13.95 -45.08
N LYS A 151 -3.24 -14.24 -45.55
CA LYS A 151 -2.49 -15.46 -45.16
C LYS A 151 -1.89 -15.39 -43.75
N ALA A 152 -1.78 -14.22 -43.12
CA ALA A 152 -1.21 -14.05 -41.77
C ALA A 152 -2.28 -14.03 -40.65
N ALA A 153 -3.56 -14.09 -40.99
CA ALA A 153 -4.66 -14.09 -40.03
C ALA A 153 -5.00 -15.52 -39.58
N GLN A 154 -4.08 -16.17 -38.86
CA GLN A 154 -4.48 -17.24 -37.93
C GLN A 154 -4.64 -16.61 -36.54
N PRO A 155 -5.84 -16.67 -35.93
CA PRO A 155 -6.05 -16.12 -34.61
C PRO A 155 -5.26 -16.95 -33.60
N VAL A 156 -4.32 -16.31 -32.90
CA VAL A 156 -3.74 -16.85 -31.67
C VAL A 156 -4.83 -16.76 -30.61
N SER A 157 -5.62 -17.82 -30.48
CA SER A 157 -6.57 -18.00 -29.38
C SER A 157 -5.77 -18.19 -28.09
N GLN A 158 -5.54 -17.11 -27.34
CA GLN A 158 -5.15 -17.23 -25.94
C GLN A 158 -6.41 -17.49 -25.10
N PRO A 159 -6.43 -18.53 -24.24
CA PRO A 159 -7.48 -18.68 -23.25
C PRO A 159 -7.28 -17.60 -22.17
N ILE A 160 -8.25 -16.70 -22.05
CA ILE A 160 -8.32 -15.73 -20.96
C ILE A 160 -8.76 -16.49 -19.71
N THR A 161 -7.84 -16.80 -18.82
CA THR A 161 -8.17 -17.22 -17.46
C THR A 161 -8.61 -16.00 -16.67
N GLN A 162 -9.91 -15.91 -16.38
CA GLN A 162 -10.47 -14.89 -15.47
C GLN A 162 -9.94 -15.13 -14.04
N PRO A 163 -9.42 -14.12 -13.33
CA PRO A 163 -9.29 -14.18 -11.88
C PRO A 163 -10.65 -13.90 -11.23
N ALA A 164 -11.04 -14.78 -10.30
CA ALA A 164 -12.24 -14.65 -9.48
C ALA A 164 -12.25 -13.35 -8.64
N PRO A 165 -13.42 -12.81 -8.27
CA PRO A 165 -13.52 -11.62 -7.44
C PRO A 165 -13.30 -12.03 -5.97
N ASN A 166 -12.13 -11.69 -5.42
CA ASN A 166 -11.91 -11.82 -3.98
C ASN A 166 -12.30 -10.51 -3.29
N THR A 167 -13.39 -10.61 -2.54
CA THR A 167 -13.95 -9.61 -1.64
C THR A 167 -12.96 -9.31 -0.53
N GLN A 168 -12.44 -8.09 -0.43
CA GLN A 168 -11.91 -7.57 0.84
C GLN A 168 -12.18 -6.06 0.89
N LEU A 169 -13.10 -5.67 1.77
CA LEU A 169 -13.46 -4.28 2.03
C LEU A 169 -12.23 -3.53 2.58
N LYS A 170 -11.73 -2.58 1.78
CA LYS A 170 -10.89 -1.49 2.25
C LYS A 170 -11.82 -0.33 2.64
N PRO A 171 -11.75 0.23 3.86
CA PRO A 171 -12.53 1.42 4.18
C PRO A 171 -12.05 2.60 3.33
N PRO A 172 -12.95 3.54 2.97
CA PRO A 172 -12.63 4.63 2.06
C PRO A 172 -11.63 5.58 2.71
N VAL A 173 -10.47 5.73 2.05
CA VAL A 173 -9.51 6.79 2.31
C VAL A 173 -10.10 8.06 1.68
N VAL A 174 -10.40 9.06 2.49
CA VAL A 174 -10.69 10.41 2.00
C VAL A 174 -9.38 11.17 2.04
N GLU A 175 -8.75 11.33 0.87
CA GLU A 175 -7.59 12.20 0.70
C GLU A 175 -8.10 13.64 0.66
N VAL A 176 -7.70 14.44 1.65
CA VAL A 176 -7.95 15.88 1.64
C VAL A 176 -6.60 16.55 1.44
N GLU A 177 -6.38 17.12 0.26
CA GLU A 177 -5.29 18.05 0.01
C GLU A 177 -5.54 19.33 0.83
N VAL A 178 -4.63 19.64 1.74
CA VAL A 178 -4.60 20.92 2.45
C VAL A 178 -3.51 21.77 1.82
N GLU A 179 -3.92 22.75 1.03
CA GLU A 179 -3.05 23.79 0.49
C GLU A 179 -2.65 24.73 1.64
N VAL A 180 -1.35 24.76 1.95
CA VAL A 180 -0.79 25.67 2.97
C VAL A 180 -0.42 26.96 2.25
N ASN A 181 -1.11 28.05 2.60
CA ASN A 181 -0.82 29.42 2.18
C ASN A 181 0.11 30.10 3.19
#